data_AF-A0A4Q3WDH8-F1
#
_entry.id   AF-A0A4Q3WDH8-F1
#
_cell.length_a   1.000
_cell.length_b   1.000
_cell.length_c   1.000
_cell.angle_alpha   90.00
_cell.angle_beta   90.00
_cell.angle_gamma   90.00
#
_symmetry.space_group_name_H-M   'P 1'
#
loop_
_entity.id
_entity.type
_entity.pdbx_description
1 polymer ?
#
loop_
_entity_poly.entity_id
_entity_poly.type
_entity_poly.pdbx_seq_one_letter_code
_entity_poly.pdbx_strand_id
1 'polypeptide(L)'
;MRDEALFERFSAKLKAKVGPEVYASWFGRLKLHTSSKSVARFTVPTTFLKSWINNRYLDLMTALLQEDAPDIMKVEILVRSAARSTGRTGAAD
;
A
#
# COMPACT_ATOMS: atom_id res chain seq x y z
N MET A 1 12.50 -1.30 9.75
CA MET A 1 13.53 -1.40 8.69
C MET A 1 13.08 -2.24 7.51
N ARG A 2 12.39 -3.37 7.70
CA ARG A 2 11.93 -4.21 6.57
C ARG A 2 10.79 -3.58 5.74
N ASP A 3 9.85 -2.90 6.41
CA ASP A 3 8.73 -2.21 5.75
C ASP A 3 9.17 -1.05 4.84
N GLU A 4 10.17 -0.27 5.26
CA GLU A 4 10.71 0.86 4.48
C GLU A 4 11.32 0.35 3.17
N ALA A 5 12.20 -0.66 3.25
CA ALA A 5 12.83 -1.23 2.07
C ALA A 5 11.82 -1.88 1.10
N LEU A 6 10.76 -2.51 1.62
CA LEU A 6 9.66 -3.03 0.79
C LEU A 6 8.93 -1.89 0.07
N PHE A 7 8.61 -0.82 0.79
CA PHE A 7 7.94 0.35 0.22
C PHE A 7 8.79 1.04 -0.85
N GLU A 8 10.10 1.21 -0.62
CA GLU A 8 11.01 1.82 -1.59
C GLU A 8 11.07 1.02 -2.90
N ARG A 9 11.21 -0.31 -2.81
CA ARG A 9 11.22 -1.23 -3.97
C ARG A 9 9.88 -1.20 -4.71
N PHE A 10 8.79 -1.33 -3.97
CA PHE A 10 7.44 -1.24 -4.53
C PHE A 10 7.20 0.11 -5.22
N SER A 11 7.61 1.20 -4.58
CA SER A 11 7.46 2.57 -5.08
C SER A 11 8.23 2.79 -6.37
N ALA A 12 9.46 2.30 -6.45
CA ALA A 12 10.27 2.35 -7.66
C ALA A 12 9.62 1.58 -8.83
N LYS A 13 9.15 0.35 -8.57
CA LYS A 13 8.45 -0.47 -9.57
C LYS A 13 7.14 0.17 -10.00
N LEU A 14 6.35 0.66 -9.06
CA LEU A 14 5.08 1.33 -9.32
C LEU A 14 5.31 2.56 -10.20
N LYS A 15 6.28 3.40 -9.87
CA LYS A 15 6.66 4.58 -10.67
C LYS A 15 7.09 4.20 -12.09
N ALA A 16 7.84 3.12 -12.25
CA ALA A 16 8.23 2.61 -13.57
C ALA A 16 7.03 2.10 -14.39
N LYS A 17 6.03 1.48 -13.75
CA LYS A 17 4.82 0.95 -14.42
C LYS A 17 3.81 2.03 -14.81
N VAL A 18 3.51 2.97 -13.91
CA VAL A 18 2.46 3.99 -14.15
C VAL A 18 3.00 5.28 -14.75
N GLY A 19 4.32 5.48 -14.71
CA GLY A 19 4.98 6.71 -15.14
C GLY A 19 5.06 7.77 -14.04
N PRO A 20 6.02 8.71 -14.16
CA PRO A 20 6.31 9.69 -13.12
C PRO A 20 5.16 10.66 -12.85
N GLU A 21 4.40 11.06 -13.87
CA GLU A 21 3.28 12.02 -13.73
C GLU A 21 2.08 11.43 -12.99
N VAL A 22 1.70 10.20 -13.36
CA VAL A 22 0.63 9.45 -12.69
C VAL A 22 1.05 9.14 -11.26
N TYR A 23 2.29 8.72 -11.05
CA TYR A 23 2.83 8.49 -9.72
C TYR A 23 2.71 9.74 -8.84
N ALA A 24 3.18 10.89 -9.32
CA ALA A 24 3.14 12.14 -8.55
C ALA A 24 1.70 12.59 -8.23
N SER A 25 0.78 12.44 -9.18
CA SER A 25 -0.61 12.90 -9.06
C SER A 25 -1.42 12.06 -8.06
N TRP A 26 -1.20 10.74 -8.04
CA TRP A 26 -2.08 9.81 -7.33
C TRP A 26 -1.40 9.08 -6.18
N PHE A 27 -0.13 8.75 -6.32
CA PHE A 27 0.63 7.94 -5.38
C PHE A 27 1.63 8.74 -4.55
N GLY A 28 1.90 10.00 -4.89
CA GLY A 28 2.86 10.85 -4.17
C GLY A 28 2.54 11.07 -2.68
N ARG A 29 1.30 10.83 -2.26
CA ARG A 29 0.87 10.89 -0.84
C ARG A 29 0.61 9.52 -0.21
N LEU A 30 0.84 8.44 -0.94
CA LEU A 30 0.71 7.08 -0.44
C LEU A 30 1.82 6.82 0.59
N LYS A 31 1.47 6.24 1.74
CA LYS A 31 2.46 5.75 2.72
C LYS A 31 2.12 4.33 3.14
N LEU A 32 3.15 3.50 3.30
CA LEU A 32 2.99 2.20 3.94
C LEU A 32 2.69 2.42 5.42
N HIS A 33 1.61 1.82 5.92
CA HIS A 33 1.22 1.90 7.33
C HIS A 33 1.75 0.72 8.11
N THR A 34 1.56 -0.48 7.57
CA THR A 34 2.09 -1.72 8.12
C THR A 34 2.03 -2.80 7.04
N SER A 35 3.05 -3.65 6.99
CA SER A 35 2.96 -4.92 6.26
C SER A 35 2.88 -6.06 7.27
N SER A 36 1.86 -6.90 7.14
CA SER A 36 1.76 -8.20 7.81
C SER A 36 2.16 -9.29 6.83
N LYS A 37 2.34 -10.54 7.31
CA LYS A 37 2.79 -11.66 6.46
C LYS A 37 1.96 -11.80 5.18
N SER A 38 0.65 -11.59 5.24
CA SER A 38 -0.26 -11.76 4.10
C SER A 38 -0.96 -10.51 3.60
N VAL A 39 -0.81 -9.37 4.29
CA VAL A 39 -1.57 -8.15 3.96
C VAL A 39 -0.69 -6.92 4.05
N ALA A 40 -0.63 -6.14 2.97
CA ALA A 40 0.04 -4.84 2.94
C ALA A 40 -0.99 -3.71 3.09
N ARG A 41 -0.85 -2.89 4.14
CA ARG A 41 -1.74 -1.75 4.39
C ARG A 41 -1.07 -0.43 4.03
N PHE A 42 -1.71 0.32 3.14
CA PHE A 42 -1.31 1.67 2.76
C PHE A 42 -2.30 2.71 3.26
N THR A 43 -1.83 3.95 3.37
CA THR A 43 -2.65 5.08 3.78
C THR A 43 -2.61 6.21 2.76
N VAL A 44 -3.77 6.81 2.53
CA VAL A 44 -3.96 7.98 1.66
C VAL A 44 -4.71 9.09 2.42
N PRO A 45 -4.57 10.36 2.03
CA PRO A 45 -5.17 11.47 2.77
C PRO A 45 -6.69 11.63 2.57
N THR A 46 -7.28 11.05 1.52
CA THR A 46 -8.71 11.24 1.20
C THR A 46 -9.39 9.93 0.84
N THR A 47 -10.69 9.84 1.11
CA THR A 47 -11.56 8.71 0.69
C THR A 47 -11.63 8.58 -0.83
N PHE A 48 -11.57 9.70 -1.56
CA PHE A 48 -11.52 9.72 -3.02
C PHE A 48 -10.30 8.97 -3.56
N LEU A 49 -9.09 9.28 -3.06
CA LEU A 49 -7.87 8.56 -3.47
C LEU A 49 -7.97 7.08 -3.12
N LYS A 50 -8.50 6.74 -1.94
CA LYS A 50 -8.72 5.33 -1.55
C LYS A 50 -9.58 4.63 -2.60
N SER A 51 -10.74 5.19 -2.94
CA SER A 51 -11.67 4.56 -3.88
C SER A 51 -11.09 4.49 -5.30
N TRP A 52 -10.43 5.55 -5.75
CA TRP A 52 -9.85 5.63 -7.08
C TRP A 52 -8.71 4.61 -7.26
N ILE A 53 -7.80 4.53 -6.29
CA ILE A 53 -6.69 3.56 -6.32
C ILE A 53 -7.24 2.13 -6.19
N ASN A 54 -8.20 1.88 -5.29
CA ASN A 54 -8.80 0.55 -5.14
C ASN A 54 -9.47 0.07 -6.44
N ASN A 55 -10.18 0.94 -7.16
CA ASN A 55 -10.87 0.53 -8.38
C ASN A 55 -9.93 0.36 -9.58
N ARG A 56 -8.83 1.11 -9.65
CA ARG A 56 -8.01 1.18 -10.87
C ARG A 56 -6.66 0.48 -10.76
N TYR A 57 -6.09 0.41 -9.56
CA TYR A 57 -4.70 0.00 -9.36
C TYR A 57 -4.52 -1.08 -8.28
N LEU A 58 -5.59 -1.54 -7.61
CA LEU A 58 -5.47 -2.54 -6.55
C LEU A 58 -4.80 -3.83 -7.05
N ASP A 59 -5.20 -4.30 -8.23
CA ASP A 59 -4.63 -5.47 -8.87
C ASP A 59 -3.14 -5.28 -9.19
N LEU A 60 -2.80 -4.15 -9.83
CA LEU A 60 -1.41 -3.79 -10.15
C LEU A 60 -0.55 -3.72 -8.87
N MET A 61 -1.05 -3.07 -7.82
CA MET A 61 -0.33 -2.95 -6.56
C MET A 61 -0.07 -4.31 -5.92
N THR A 62 -1.06 -5.20 -5.98
CA THR A 62 -0.97 -6.55 -5.41
C THR A 62 0.08 -7.38 -6.17
N ALA A 63 0.03 -7.38 -7.50
CA ALA A 63 1.00 -8.07 -8.33
C ALA A 63 2.44 -7.58 -8.08
N LEU A 64 2.63 -6.25 -8.03
CA LEU A 64 3.93 -5.64 -7.76
C LEU A 64 4.49 -6.00 -6.38
N LEU A 65 3.64 -6.10 -5.36
CA LEU A 65 4.07 -6.52 -4.02
C LEU A 65 4.44 -8.00 -3.98
N GLN A 66 3.70 -8.85 -4.68
CA GLN A 66 3.96 -10.30 -4.74
C GLN A 66 5.31 -10.64 -5.39
N GLU A 67 5.80 -9.79 -6.29
CA GLU A 67 7.13 -9.98 -6.89
C GLU A 67 8.28 -9.90 -5.86
N ASP A 68 8.18 -9.04 -4.84
CA ASP A 68 9.19 -8.89 -3.79
C ASP A 68 8.82 -9.65 -2.50
N ALA A 69 7.53 -9.83 -2.25
CA ALA A 69 6.98 -10.47 -1.07
C ALA A 69 5.82 -11.40 -1.47
N PRO A 70 6.11 -12.64 -1.93
CA PRO A 70 5.09 -13.58 -2.41
C PRO A 70 4.08 -13.99 -1.33
N ASP A 71 4.43 -13.79 -0.04
CA ASP A 71 3.51 -14.00 1.07
C ASP A 71 2.33 -13.02 1.08
N ILE A 72 2.45 -11.84 0.45
CA ILE A 72 1.39 -10.83 0.40
C ILE A 72 0.25 -11.32 -0.51
N MET A 73 -0.90 -11.57 0.09
CA MET A 73 -2.11 -12.03 -0.59
C MET A 73 -3.09 -10.89 -0.87
N LYS A 74 -3.03 -9.81 -0.08
CA LYS A 74 -4.00 -8.72 -0.15
C LYS A 74 -3.35 -7.36 0.07
N VAL A 75 -3.80 -6.38 -0.70
CA VAL A 75 -3.50 -4.96 -0.48
C VAL A 75 -4.72 -4.27 0.08
N GLU A 76 -4.52 -3.44 1.11
CA GLU A 76 -5.59 -2.62 1.69
C GLU A 76 -5.19 -1.15 1.72
N ILE A 77 -6.09 -0.30 1.24
CA ILE A 77 -5.89 1.15 1.28
C ILE A 77 -6.85 1.76 2.30
N LEU A 78 -6.27 2.39 3.31
CA LEU A 78 -6.96 3.09 4.37
C LEU A 78 -6.86 4.60 4.15
N VAL A 79 -7.84 5.34 4.64
CA VAL A 79 -7.71 6.80 4.75
C VAL A 79 -6.97 7.09 6.04
N ARG A 80 -6.00 8.00 5.99
CA ARG A 80 -5.30 8.52 7.17
C ARG A 80 -6.28 9.34 8.01
N SER A 81 -7.12 8.66 8.76
CA SER A 81 -7.98 9.29 9.76
C SER A 81 -7.13 9.57 11.00
N ALA A 82 -7.33 10.72 11.64
CA ALA A 82 -6.67 11.08 12.90
C ALA A 82 -7.12 10.20 14.10
N ALA A 83 -7.98 9.19 13.87
CA ALA A 83 -8.54 8.35 14.90
C ALA A 83 -7.74 7.04 15.05
N ARG A 84 -6.90 7.03 16.09
CA ARG A 84 -6.45 5.88 16.89
C ARG A 84 -5.84 4.70 16.12
N SER A 85 -4.52 4.61 16.25
CA SER A 85 -3.79 3.36 16.46
C SER A 85 -4.59 2.39 17.33
N THR A 86 -5.25 1.42 16.71
CA THR A 86 -5.60 0.16 17.35
C THR A 86 -4.82 -0.93 16.62
N GLY A 87 -3.64 -1.21 17.16
CA GLY A 87 -2.99 -2.48 16.90
C GLY A 87 -3.95 -3.58 17.29
N ARG A 88 -4.43 -4.35 16.30
CA ARG A 88 -4.88 -5.72 16.54
C ARG A 88 -3.93 -6.64 15.82
N THR A 89 -2.79 -6.86 16.45
CA THR A 89 -2.13 -8.17 16.43
C THR A 89 -3.06 -9.10 17.20
N GLY A 90 -4.06 -9.65 16.50
CA GLY A 90 -4.84 -10.77 17.00
C GLY A 90 -4.10 -12.05 16.64
N ALA A 91 -3.04 -12.35 17.40
CA ALA A 91 -2.64 -13.74 17.59
C ALA A 91 -3.68 -14.34 18.54
N ALA A 92 -4.39 -15.36 18.09
CA ALA A 92 -5.09 -16.28 18.97
C ALA A 92 -4.59 -17.67 18.58
N ASP A 93 -3.78 -18.19 19.51
CA ASP A 93 -3.47 -19.60 19.70
C ASP A 93 -4.76 -20.37 20.00
#